data_AF-A0A5Q4GK18-F1
#
_entry.id   AF-A0A5Q4GK18-F1
#
_cell.length_a   1.000
_cell.length_b   1.000
_cell.length_c   1.000
_cell.angle_alpha   90.00
_cell.angle_beta   90.00
_cell.angle_gamma   90.00
#
_symmetry.space_group_name_H-M   'P 1'
#
loop_
_entity.id
_entity.type
_entity.pdbx_description
1 polymer ?
#
loop_
_entity_poly.entity_id
_entity_poly.type
_entity_poly.pdbx_seq_one_letter_code
_entity_poly.pdbx_strand_id
1 'polypeptide(L)'
;MRLTELVDSPGCASKIDQATLRRVLQGLPSPEDPRVLIGMPAGDDAGVYQLDENTALVQTVDVFTPSVDDPYVFGQIAAANSLSDVYAMGGRPLTALSIVGFPVRVLPDEILHQILRGGLDKMAEAGVAVIGGHSINDPQIKAGFAVTGVVAPHRIASNAGAQPGDRLILTKPIGTGILGFAAQIGRASEDWIQTAARSMIALNKRAAELMVQFQAHACTDITGFGLMGHLSAMASAASVDVEILWDDVPLLPGVLQCAADNILPGGIERNKESSAGALAASQGLESAALDILFDAQTSGGLLIAVAQSSADALIDALRSEGCEDAAIVGRVIGEGSGRIFVRGEGRRTMPAATPIKRPSRAAKNAKDLNQIGPSFDEARRMSESCCGGPSELGGPNASGDQPVVAESQQKFFDFLQSANAPGALDARTKRIVAIALSVLARCEPCVKSHVKKARQEGFSQDQIDEAAWMAIAFGGSPTMMFYKETQQQ
;
A
#
# COMPACT_ATOMS: atom_id res chain seq x y z
N MET A 1 -12.38 12.19 12.88
CA MET A 1 -11.25 11.26 13.10
C MET A 1 -10.77 10.83 11.72
N ARG A 2 -9.46 10.77 11.47
CA ARG A 2 -8.89 10.38 10.17
C ARG A 2 -8.46 8.92 10.22
N LEU A 3 -9.10 8.04 9.45
CA LEU A 3 -8.80 6.61 9.51
C LEU A 3 -7.42 6.26 8.95
N THR A 4 -6.95 7.00 7.94
CA THR A 4 -5.62 6.78 7.34
C THR A 4 -4.48 7.11 8.32
N GLU A 5 -4.76 7.88 9.37
CA GLU A 5 -3.80 8.18 10.43
C GLU A 5 -3.63 7.00 11.43
N LEU A 6 -4.49 5.97 11.38
CA LEU A 6 -4.56 4.88 12.37
C LEU A 6 -3.92 3.56 11.90
N VAL A 7 -3.34 3.51 10.69
CA VAL A 7 -2.82 2.27 10.09
C VAL A 7 -1.40 2.43 9.55
N ASP A 8 -0.57 1.38 9.66
CA ASP A 8 0.84 1.44 9.25
C ASP A 8 1.01 1.60 7.72
N SER A 9 0.09 1.05 6.93
CA SER A 9 0.08 1.15 5.47
C SER A 9 -1.37 1.22 4.98
N PRO A 10 -1.77 2.25 4.20
CA PRO A 10 -3.16 2.41 3.76
C PRO A 10 -3.48 1.56 2.53
N GLY A 11 -4.72 1.07 2.43
CA GLY A 11 -5.23 0.39 1.24
C GLY A 11 -4.45 -0.87 0.86
N CYS A 12 -4.36 -1.16 -0.43
CA CYS A 12 -3.67 -2.35 -0.96
C CYS A 12 -2.15 -2.37 -0.69
N ALA A 13 -1.55 -1.27 -0.23
CA ALA A 13 -0.14 -1.26 0.16
C ALA A 13 0.16 -2.11 1.41
N SER A 14 -0.89 -2.54 2.15
CA SER A 14 -0.76 -3.45 3.29
C SER A 14 -0.54 -4.92 2.89
N LYS A 15 -0.61 -5.28 1.59
CA LYS A 15 -0.40 -6.67 1.13
C LYS A 15 1.06 -7.11 1.34
N ILE A 16 1.25 -8.41 1.61
CA ILE A 16 2.57 -9.07 1.60
C ILE A 16 3.09 -9.01 0.15
N ASP A 17 4.38 -8.71 -0.02
CA ASP A 17 4.98 -8.63 -1.36
C ASP A 17 4.95 -9.98 -2.09
N GLN A 18 4.86 -9.92 -3.42
CA GLN A 18 4.70 -11.10 -4.26
C GLN A 18 5.86 -12.08 -4.14
N ALA A 19 7.10 -11.59 -3.98
CA ALA A 19 8.29 -12.42 -3.86
C ALA A 19 8.29 -13.22 -2.54
N THR A 20 7.91 -12.58 -1.43
CA THR A 20 7.75 -13.24 -0.13
C THR A 20 6.60 -14.23 -0.16
N LEU A 21 5.43 -13.85 -0.69
CA LEU A 21 4.27 -14.74 -0.78
C LEU A 21 4.59 -15.99 -1.62
N ARG A 22 5.19 -15.83 -2.80
CA ARG A 22 5.63 -16.97 -3.64
C ARG A 22 6.59 -17.88 -2.88
N ARG A 23 7.56 -17.33 -2.15
CA ARG A 23 8.52 -18.12 -1.35
C ARG A 23 7.85 -18.91 -0.23
N VAL A 24 6.86 -18.33 0.44
CA VAL A 24 6.12 -19.01 1.53
C VAL A 24 5.20 -20.11 0.99
N LEU A 25 4.61 -19.90 -0.19
CA LEU A 25 3.72 -20.87 -0.82
C LEU A 25 4.47 -22.01 -1.53
N GLN A 26 5.75 -21.81 -1.85
CA GLN A 26 6.59 -22.83 -2.49
C GLN A 26 6.65 -24.11 -1.64
N GLY A 27 6.33 -25.24 -2.27
CA GLY A 27 6.38 -26.57 -1.64
C GLY A 27 5.12 -26.95 -0.85
N LEU A 28 4.11 -26.07 -0.76
CA LEU A 28 2.81 -26.46 -0.23
C LEU A 28 2.07 -27.40 -1.21
N PRO A 29 1.33 -28.41 -0.71
CA PRO A 29 0.58 -29.31 -1.56
C PRO A 29 -0.52 -28.53 -2.29
N SER A 30 -0.70 -28.83 -3.58
CA SER A 30 -1.80 -28.29 -4.37
C SER A 30 -2.94 -29.31 -4.44
N PRO A 31 -4.21 -28.87 -4.47
CA PRO A 31 -5.33 -29.78 -4.68
C PRO A 31 -5.20 -30.52 -6.03
N GLU A 32 -5.38 -31.83 -6.04
CA GLU A 32 -5.38 -32.65 -7.27
C GLU A 32 -6.80 -32.88 -7.84
N ASP A 33 -7.82 -32.23 -7.26
CA ASP A 33 -9.21 -32.36 -7.74
C ASP A 33 -9.34 -31.76 -9.15
N PRO A 34 -9.71 -32.54 -10.18
CA PRO A 34 -9.80 -32.06 -11.57
C PRO A 34 -10.86 -30.99 -11.78
N ARG A 35 -11.76 -30.76 -10.81
CA ARG A 35 -12.72 -29.66 -10.84
C ARG A 35 -12.09 -28.31 -10.52
N VAL A 36 -10.86 -28.26 -10.00
CA VAL A 36 -10.14 -27.00 -9.82
C VAL A 36 -9.63 -26.55 -11.19
N LEU A 37 -10.34 -25.61 -11.82
CA LEU A 37 -9.97 -25.07 -13.14
C LEU A 37 -8.84 -24.05 -13.02
N ILE A 38 -8.88 -23.23 -11.96
CA ILE A 38 -7.87 -22.23 -11.63
C ILE A 38 -7.62 -22.31 -10.12
N GLY A 39 -6.37 -22.50 -9.73
CA GLY A 39 -5.98 -22.69 -8.34
C GLY A 39 -4.68 -21.97 -7.99
N MET A 40 -4.20 -22.19 -6.76
CA MET A 40 -3.00 -21.58 -6.20
C MET A 40 -1.75 -21.57 -7.11
N PRO A 41 -1.44 -22.63 -7.90
CA PRO A 41 -0.28 -22.62 -8.79
C PRO A 41 -0.42 -21.66 -9.99
N ALA A 42 -1.64 -21.40 -10.43
CA ALA A 42 -1.91 -20.52 -11.57
C ALA A 42 -1.75 -19.04 -11.22
N GLY A 43 -1.90 -18.67 -9.93
CA GLY A 43 -1.67 -17.31 -9.44
C GLY A 43 -2.60 -16.26 -10.07
N ASP A 44 -3.80 -16.67 -10.49
CA ASP A 44 -4.83 -15.78 -11.03
C ASP A 44 -5.60 -15.07 -9.90
N ASP A 45 -6.43 -14.08 -10.27
CA ASP A 45 -7.06 -13.16 -9.30
C ASP A 45 -8.07 -13.87 -8.37
N ALA A 46 -8.67 -14.99 -8.82
CA ALA A 46 -9.57 -15.80 -8.01
C ALA A 46 -9.44 -17.31 -8.27
N GLY A 47 -9.84 -18.11 -7.28
CA GLY A 47 -9.95 -19.56 -7.45
C GLY A 47 -11.22 -19.93 -8.23
N VAL A 48 -11.10 -20.86 -9.19
CA VAL A 48 -12.23 -21.32 -10.00
C VAL A 48 -12.44 -22.82 -9.83
N TYR A 49 -13.66 -23.20 -9.45
CA TYR A 49 -14.04 -24.58 -9.17
C TYR A 49 -15.28 -24.99 -9.96
N GLN A 50 -15.16 -26.01 -10.81
CA GLN A 50 -16.24 -26.51 -11.64
C GLN A 50 -17.28 -27.27 -10.81
N LEU A 51 -18.54 -26.84 -10.90
CA LEU A 51 -19.68 -27.53 -10.31
C LEU A 51 -20.28 -28.54 -11.29
N ASP A 52 -20.46 -28.11 -12.53
CA ASP A 52 -21.01 -28.89 -13.63
C ASP A 52 -20.45 -28.41 -14.98
N GLU A 53 -20.95 -28.96 -16.08
CA GLU A 53 -20.49 -28.66 -17.44
C GLU A 53 -20.63 -27.17 -17.83
N ASN A 54 -21.59 -26.46 -17.24
CA ASN A 54 -21.94 -25.10 -17.61
C ASN A 54 -21.64 -24.07 -16.53
N THR A 55 -21.32 -24.50 -15.31
CA THR A 55 -21.17 -23.63 -14.15
C THR A 55 -19.90 -23.94 -13.37
N ALA A 56 -19.10 -22.91 -13.13
CA ALA A 56 -18.01 -22.92 -12.16
C ALA A 56 -18.21 -21.82 -11.11
N LEU A 57 -17.83 -22.11 -9.87
CA LEU A 57 -17.68 -21.13 -8.81
C LEU A 57 -16.43 -20.30 -9.04
N VAL A 58 -16.52 -19.01 -8.73
CA VAL A 58 -15.38 -18.10 -8.59
C VAL A 58 -15.34 -17.68 -7.14
N GLN A 59 -14.22 -17.91 -6.45
CA GLN A 59 -14.05 -17.57 -5.05
C GLN A 59 -12.82 -16.68 -4.85
N THR A 60 -13.04 -15.56 -4.19
CA THR A 60 -11.97 -14.64 -3.76
C THR A 60 -12.20 -14.16 -2.34
N VAL A 61 -11.14 -13.66 -1.71
CA VAL A 61 -11.19 -12.94 -0.45
C VAL A 61 -10.14 -11.84 -0.48
N ASP A 62 -10.57 -10.62 -0.17
CA ASP A 62 -9.66 -9.49 -0.07
C ASP A 62 -10.01 -8.63 1.14
N VAL A 63 -8.99 -8.31 1.95
CA VAL A 63 -9.11 -7.57 3.21
C VAL A 63 -7.93 -6.61 3.32
N PHE A 64 -8.21 -5.35 3.63
CA PHE A 64 -7.17 -4.32 3.72
C PHE A 64 -7.53 -3.24 4.75
N THR A 65 -6.58 -2.36 4.99
CA THR A 65 -6.67 -1.21 5.91
C THR A 65 -7.30 0.00 5.23
N PRO A 66 -7.85 0.99 5.99
CA PRO A 66 -8.42 2.20 5.42
C PRO A 66 -7.52 2.91 4.39
N SER A 67 -8.03 3.10 3.18
CA SER A 67 -7.41 3.89 2.11
C SER A 67 -7.86 5.35 2.09
N VAL A 68 -8.93 5.66 2.82
CA VAL A 68 -9.54 6.99 2.94
C VAL A 68 -9.98 7.23 4.38
N ASP A 69 -10.20 8.49 4.73
CA ASP A 69 -10.57 8.89 6.09
C ASP A 69 -12.06 8.70 6.42
N ASP A 70 -12.94 8.74 5.42
CA ASP A 70 -14.37 8.54 5.63
C ASP A 70 -14.68 7.03 5.77
N PRO A 71 -15.26 6.58 6.90
CA PRO A 71 -15.53 5.16 7.14
C PRO A 71 -16.54 4.57 6.16
N TYR A 72 -17.57 5.32 5.78
CA TYR A 72 -18.58 4.85 4.86
C TYR A 72 -17.98 4.67 3.46
N VAL A 73 -17.20 5.63 3.00
CA VAL A 73 -16.48 5.54 1.72
C VAL A 73 -15.46 4.40 1.76
N PHE A 74 -14.73 4.21 2.86
CA PHE A 74 -13.82 3.07 3.00
C PHE A 74 -14.56 1.74 2.88
N GLY A 75 -15.73 1.61 3.52
CA GLY A 75 -16.60 0.45 3.36
C GLY A 75 -16.98 0.17 1.91
N GLN A 76 -17.35 1.20 1.16
CA GLN A 76 -17.65 1.09 -0.28
C GLN A 76 -16.44 0.64 -1.08
N ILE A 77 -15.25 1.19 -0.81
CA ILE A 77 -14.01 0.81 -1.48
C ILE A 77 -13.63 -0.65 -1.17
N ALA A 78 -13.76 -1.07 0.09
CA ALA A 78 -13.53 -2.44 0.53
C ALA A 78 -14.43 -3.42 -0.23
N ALA A 79 -15.73 -3.14 -0.34
CA ALA A 79 -16.65 -3.95 -1.13
C ALA A 79 -16.31 -3.96 -2.62
N ALA A 80 -16.04 -2.80 -3.23
CA ALA A 80 -15.72 -2.70 -4.66
C ALA A 80 -14.45 -3.49 -5.02
N ASN A 81 -13.41 -3.39 -4.19
CA ASN A 81 -12.17 -4.14 -4.36
C ASN A 81 -12.39 -5.65 -4.18
N SER A 82 -13.09 -6.10 -3.13
CA SER A 82 -13.35 -7.53 -2.92
C SER A 82 -14.21 -8.16 -4.03
N LEU A 83 -14.99 -7.37 -4.76
CA LEU A 83 -15.76 -7.84 -5.93
C LEU A 83 -14.90 -7.90 -7.21
N SER A 84 -13.78 -7.19 -7.24
CA SER A 84 -13.01 -6.92 -8.45
C SER A 84 -12.42 -8.20 -9.06
N ASP A 85 -11.87 -9.11 -8.25
CA ASP A 85 -11.31 -10.37 -8.77
C ASP A 85 -12.38 -11.23 -9.46
N VAL A 86 -13.61 -11.25 -8.95
CA VAL A 86 -14.70 -11.99 -9.60
C VAL A 86 -15.02 -11.39 -10.97
N TYR A 87 -15.00 -10.06 -11.08
CA TYR A 87 -15.17 -9.36 -12.35
C TYR A 87 -13.98 -9.59 -13.31
N ALA A 88 -12.75 -9.62 -12.80
CA ALA A 88 -11.55 -9.90 -13.60
C ALA A 88 -11.61 -11.28 -14.27
N MET A 89 -12.17 -12.28 -13.58
CA MET A 89 -12.40 -13.62 -14.15
C MET A 89 -13.55 -13.69 -15.17
N GLY A 90 -14.26 -12.59 -15.44
CA GLY A 90 -15.50 -12.57 -16.22
C GLY A 90 -16.70 -13.18 -15.48
N GLY A 91 -16.59 -13.34 -14.16
CA GLY A 91 -17.61 -13.93 -13.30
C GLY A 91 -18.68 -12.92 -12.87
N ARG A 92 -19.82 -13.47 -12.44
CA ARG A 92 -20.91 -12.71 -11.82
C ARG A 92 -20.94 -13.01 -10.32
N PRO A 93 -20.68 -12.03 -9.44
CA PRO A 93 -20.75 -12.24 -8.00
C PRO A 93 -22.20 -12.51 -7.55
N LEU A 94 -22.38 -13.35 -6.53
CA LEU A 94 -23.69 -13.78 -6.03
C LEU A 94 -23.86 -13.44 -4.54
N THR A 95 -22.92 -13.90 -3.73
CA THR A 95 -22.98 -13.79 -2.27
C THR A 95 -21.64 -13.37 -1.70
N ALA A 96 -21.66 -12.72 -0.55
CA ALA A 96 -20.45 -12.35 0.16
C ALA A 96 -20.55 -12.56 1.68
N LEU A 97 -19.41 -12.70 2.32
CA LEU A 97 -19.23 -12.76 3.77
C LEU A 97 -18.29 -11.63 4.19
N SER A 98 -18.71 -10.76 5.12
CA SER A 98 -17.84 -9.68 5.61
C SER A 98 -16.73 -10.22 6.50
N ILE A 99 -15.52 -9.69 6.38
CA ILE A 99 -14.38 -9.99 7.26
C ILE A 99 -13.89 -8.68 7.87
N VAL A 100 -13.90 -8.60 9.20
CA VAL A 100 -13.56 -7.36 9.90
C VAL A 100 -12.59 -7.61 11.05
N GLY A 101 -11.48 -6.87 11.06
CA GLY A 101 -10.67 -6.62 12.25
C GLY A 101 -10.92 -5.19 12.73
N PHE A 102 -11.31 -4.99 13.99
CA PHE A 102 -11.60 -3.65 14.50
C PHE A 102 -11.20 -3.51 15.97
N PRO A 103 -10.59 -2.38 16.38
CA PRO A 103 -10.18 -2.14 17.77
C PRO A 103 -11.38 -1.68 18.61
N VAL A 104 -12.31 -2.59 18.90
CA VAL A 104 -13.61 -2.31 19.57
C VAL A 104 -13.47 -1.67 20.96
N ARG A 105 -12.28 -1.73 21.58
CA ARG A 105 -12.01 -1.11 22.89
C ARG A 105 -11.48 0.31 22.80
N VAL A 106 -11.01 0.73 21.63
CA VAL A 106 -10.32 2.00 21.40
C VAL A 106 -11.15 2.93 20.53
N LEU A 107 -11.84 2.38 19.52
CA LEU A 107 -12.59 3.16 18.56
C LEU A 107 -14.11 3.06 18.77
N PRO A 108 -14.86 4.16 18.54
CA PRO A 108 -16.32 4.15 18.58
C PRO A 108 -16.97 3.17 17.61
N ASP A 109 -18.03 2.49 18.06
CA ASP A 109 -18.83 1.54 17.27
C ASP A 109 -19.43 2.16 15.99
N GLU A 110 -19.72 3.47 16.01
CA GLU A 110 -20.27 4.19 14.86
C GLU A 110 -19.35 4.09 13.63
N ILE A 111 -18.04 4.05 13.82
CA ILE A 111 -17.09 3.92 12.71
C ILE A 111 -17.26 2.55 12.04
N LEU A 112 -17.35 1.48 12.85
CA LEU A 112 -17.59 0.13 12.35
C LEU A 112 -18.96 0.05 11.65
N HIS A 113 -19.99 0.67 12.23
CA HIS A 113 -21.31 0.75 11.62
C HIS A 113 -21.26 1.40 10.23
N GLN A 114 -20.56 2.54 10.09
CA GLN A 114 -20.42 3.24 8.81
C GLN A 114 -19.66 2.42 7.77
N ILE A 115 -18.56 1.75 8.17
CA ILE A 115 -17.79 0.85 7.28
C ILE A 115 -18.70 -0.27 6.75
N LEU A 116 -19.44 -0.94 7.64
CA LEU A 116 -20.34 -2.00 7.24
C LEU A 116 -21.47 -1.48 6.35
N ARG A 117 -22.07 -0.33 6.68
CA ARG A 117 -23.13 0.29 5.88
C ARG A 117 -22.67 0.60 4.45
N GLY A 118 -21.51 1.26 4.31
CA GLY A 118 -20.95 1.56 2.99
C GLY A 118 -20.65 0.32 2.17
N GLY A 119 -20.10 -0.72 2.80
CA GLY A 119 -19.87 -2.00 2.14
C GLY A 119 -21.16 -2.69 1.69
N LEU A 120 -22.18 -2.71 2.54
CA LEU A 120 -23.50 -3.28 2.22
C LEU A 120 -24.19 -2.54 1.06
N ASP A 121 -24.16 -1.20 1.05
CA ASP A 121 -24.77 -0.41 -0.02
C ASP A 121 -24.07 -0.67 -1.36
N LYS A 122 -22.74 -0.81 -1.36
CA LYS A 122 -21.97 -1.17 -2.56
C LYS A 122 -22.23 -2.61 -3.02
N MET A 123 -22.38 -3.56 -2.11
CA MET A 123 -22.78 -4.94 -2.45
C MET A 123 -24.19 -4.98 -3.03
N ALA A 124 -25.11 -4.17 -2.51
CA ALA A 124 -26.46 -4.03 -3.05
C ALA A 124 -26.45 -3.46 -4.48
N GLU A 125 -25.64 -2.44 -4.76
CA GLU A 125 -25.41 -1.91 -6.12
C GLU A 125 -24.90 -3.00 -7.09
N ALA A 126 -24.01 -3.88 -6.61
CA ALA A 126 -23.52 -5.02 -7.39
C ALA A 126 -24.59 -6.10 -7.63
N GLY A 127 -25.65 -6.15 -6.80
CA GLY A 127 -26.65 -7.21 -6.79
C GLY A 127 -26.20 -8.44 -6.00
N VAL A 128 -25.34 -8.24 -4.99
CA VAL A 128 -24.70 -9.30 -4.20
C VAL A 128 -25.29 -9.34 -2.80
N ALA A 129 -25.72 -10.52 -2.36
CA ALA A 129 -26.26 -10.71 -1.02
C ALA A 129 -25.13 -10.94 0.00
N VAL A 130 -25.01 -10.04 0.98
CA VAL A 130 -24.14 -10.29 2.15
C VAL A 130 -24.93 -11.15 3.15
N ILE A 131 -24.52 -12.41 3.29
CA ILE A 131 -25.29 -13.44 4.01
C ILE A 131 -24.68 -13.81 5.37
N GLY A 132 -23.64 -13.10 5.79
CA GLY A 132 -22.96 -13.33 7.06
C GLY A 132 -21.59 -12.68 7.08
N GLY A 133 -20.77 -13.08 8.04
CA GLY A 133 -19.41 -12.60 8.18
C GLY A 133 -18.74 -13.04 9.48
N HIS A 134 -17.51 -12.59 9.66
CA HIS A 134 -16.73 -12.80 10.86
C HIS A 134 -16.02 -11.50 11.28
N SER A 135 -15.96 -11.26 12.59
CA SER A 135 -15.31 -10.08 13.17
C SER A 135 -14.37 -10.48 14.29
N ILE A 136 -13.19 -9.87 14.33
CA ILE A 136 -12.17 -10.06 15.36
C ILE A 136 -11.80 -8.72 16.00
N ASN A 137 -11.53 -8.73 17.31
CA ASN A 137 -10.93 -7.58 17.99
C ASN A 137 -9.46 -7.49 17.59
N ASP A 138 -9.09 -6.43 16.88
CA ASP A 138 -7.76 -6.25 16.27
C ASP A 138 -7.26 -4.82 16.53
N PRO A 139 -5.96 -4.61 16.85
CA PRO A 139 -5.41 -3.26 17.05
C PRO A 139 -5.53 -2.33 15.84
N GLN A 140 -5.64 -2.86 14.61
CA GLN A 140 -5.80 -2.08 13.38
C GLN A 140 -7.10 -2.42 12.66
N ILE A 141 -7.71 -1.40 12.05
CA ILE A 141 -8.88 -1.57 11.21
C ILE A 141 -8.49 -2.38 9.97
N LYS A 142 -9.20 -3.48 9.75
CA LYS A 142 -9.16 -4.32 8.55
C LYS A 142 -10.59 -4.58 8.13
N ALA A 143 -10.93 -4.33 6.88
CA ALA A 143 -12.26 -4.61 6.36
C ALA A 143 -12.16 -5.15 4.94
N GLY A 144 -13.11 -6.02 4.60
CA GLY A 144 -13.18 -6.65 3.29
C GLY A 144 -14.23 -7.74 3.28
N PHE A 145 -14.29 -8.47 2.17
CA PHE A 145 -15.28 -9.51 1.95
C PHE A 145 -14.66 -10.73 1.28
N ALA A 146 -15.12 -11.91 1.69
CA ALA A 146 -15.00 -13.12 0.88
C ALA A 146 -16.20 -13.17 -0.06
N VAL A 147 -15.97 -13.27 -1.36
CA VAL A 147 -17.00 -13.21 -2.39
C VAL A 147 -17.07 -14.53 -3.14
N THR A 148 -18.29 -15.01 -3.34
CA THR A 148 -18.60 -16.16 -4.19
C THR A 148 -19.39 -15.68 -5.40
N GLY A 149 -18.86 -15.95 -6.58
CA GLY A 149 -19.49 -15.73 -7.86
C GLY A 149 -19.61 -17.01 -8.68
N VAL A 150 -20.16 -16.85 -9.88
CA VAL A 150 -20.28 -17.93 -10.86
C VAL A 150 -19.82 -17.46 -12.23
N VAL A 151 -19.24 -18.37 -13.00
CA VAL A 151 -18.80 -18.14 -14.38
C VAL A 151 -19.09 -19.39 -15.21
N ALA A 152 -19.35 -19.22 -16.49
CA ALA A 152 -19.38 -20.35 -17.41
C ALA A 152 -17.94 -20.79 -17.72
N PRO A 153 -17.58 -22.09 -17.61
CA PRO A 153 -16.18 -22.53 -17.77
C PRO A 153 -15.51 -22.07 -19.08
N HIS A 154 -16.27 -21.99 -20.17
CA HIS A 154 -15.78 -21.55 -21.49
C HIS A 154 -15.69 -20.02 -21.66
N ARG A 155 -16.04 -19.24 -20.63
CA ARG A 155 -16.01 -17.76 -20.63
C ARG A 155 -15.09 -17.19 -19.55
N ILE A 156 -14.29 -18.04 -18.91
CA ILE A 156 -13.31 -17.59 -17.92
C ILE A 156 -12.29 -16.71 -18.63
N ALA A 157 -12.18 -15.46 -18.21
CA ALA A 157 -11.12 -14.55 -18.66
C ALA A 157 -9.91 -14.75 -17.74
N SER A 158 -9.03 -15.68 -18.08
CA SER A 158 -7.79 -15.88 -17.32
C SER A 158 -6.76 -14.82 -17.66
N ASN A 159 -5.78 -14.61 -16.77
CA ASN A 159 -4.65 -13.72 -17.05
C ASN A 159 -3.63 -14.31 -18.06
N ALA A 160 -3.78 -15.58 -18.45
CA ALA A 160 -2.82 -16.31 -19.29
C ALA A 160 -3.19 -16.37 -20.78
N GLY A 161 -4.34 -15.81 -21.17
CA GLY A 161 -4.86 -15.96 -22.53
C GLY A 161 -4.40 -14.91 -23.54
N ALA A 162 -3.55 -13.95 -23.17
CA ALA A 162 -3.15 -12.83 -24.03
C ALA A 162 -2.40 -13.32 -25.28
N GLN A 163 -2.66 -12.72 -26.44
CA GLN A 163 -2.14 -13.17 -27.73
C GLN A 163 -1.35 -12.07 -28.46
N PRO A 164 -0.35 -12.44 -29.29
CA PRO A 164 0.32 -11.49 -30.18
C PRO A 164 -0.66 -10.65 -31.01
N GLY A 165 -0.50 -9.33 -30.97
CA GLY A 165 -1.36 -8.38 -31.67
C GLY A 165 -2.54 -7.85 -30.85
N ASP A 166 -2.80 -8.41 -29.66
CA ASP A 166 -3.82 -7.88 -28.76
C ASP A 166 -3.51 -6.44 -28.35
N ARG A 167 -4.57 -5.67 -28.14
CA ARG A 167 -4.53 -4.35 -27.52
C ARG A 167 -4.82 -4.49 -26.04
N LEU A 168 -4.05 -3.74 -25.25
CA LEU A 168 -4.20 -3.67 -23.80
C LEU A 168 -5.05 -2.46 -23.47
N ILE A 169 -6.21 -2.68 -22.84
CA ILE A 169 -7.15 -1.64 -22.42
C ILE A 169 -7.14 -1.56 -20.91
N LEU A 170 -6.96 -0.36 -20.37
CA LEU A 170 -7.10 -0.09 -18.94
C LEU A 170 -8.41 0.68 -18.70
N THR A 171 -9.24 0.22 -17.77
CA THR A 171 -10.60 0.77 -17.59
C THR A 171 -10.74 1.87 -16.55
N LYS A 172 -9.71 2.08 -15.72
CA LYS A 172 -9.66 3.16 -14.72
C LYS A 172 -8.29 3.84 -14.72
N PRO A 173 -8.21 5.11 -14.35
CA PRO A 173 -6.94 5.80 -14.20
C PRO A 173 -6.15 5.27 -13.00
N ILE A 174 -4.82 5.29 -13.09
CA ILE A 174 -3.91 4.91 -12.00
C ILE A 174 -3.45 6.14 -11.18
N GLY A 175 -2.88 5.87 -10.01
CA GLY A 175 -2.29 6.86 -9.11
C GLY A 175 -2.94 6.96 -7.73
N THR A 176 -3.81 6.01 -7.37
CA THR A 176 -4.51 6.03 -6.07
C THR A 176 -3.55 5.90 -4.89
N GLY A 177 -2.46 5.16 -5.01
CA GLY A 177 -1.45 5.03 -3.97
C GLY A 177 -0.66 6.32 -3.74
N ILE A 178 -0.23 6.98 -4.82
CA ILE A 178 0.43 8.29 -4.77
C ILE A 178 -0.49 9.34 -4.14
N LEU A 179 -1.74 9.42 -4.59
CA LEU A 179 -2.70 10.39 -4.04
C LEU A 179 -3.09 10.07 -2.59
N GLY A 180 -3.22 8.79 -2.23
CA GLY A 180 -3.46 8.36 -0.86
C GLY A 180 -2.31 8.77 0.07
N PHE A 181 -1.07 8.56 -0.35
CA PHE A 181 0.10 9.02 0.41
C PHE A 181 0.17 10.55 0.50
N ALA A 182 -0.08 11.25 -0.61
CA ALA A 182 -0.15 12.71 -0.60
C ALA A 182 -1.24 13.23 0.36
N ALA A 183 -2.39 12.57 0.45
CA ALA A 183 -3.45 12.90 1.40
C ALA A 183 -3.00 12.67 2.85
N GLN A 184 -2.35 11.54 3.12
CA GLN A 184 -1.83 11.18 4.45
C GLN A 184 -0.85 12.22 5.02
N ILE A 185 -0.02 12.82 4.16
CA ILE A 185 0.93 13.88 4.56
C ILE A 185 0.37 15.30 4.41
N GLY A 186 -0.92 15.47 4.10
CA GLY A 186 -1.57 16.77 3.95
C GLY A 186 -1.12 17.57 2.73
N ARG A 187 -0.71 16.89 1.65
CA ARG A 187 -0.21 17.46 0.40
C ARG A 187 -1.11 17.19 -0.82
N ALA A 188 -2.21 16.47 -0.65
CA ALA A 188 -3.24 16.34 -1.69
C ALA A 188 -4.30 17.43 -1.58
N SER A 189 -4.84 17.86 -2.72
CA SER A 189 -6.03 18.72 -2.74
C SER A 189 -7.29 17.90 -2.45
N GLU A 190 -8.34 18.55 -1.94
CA GLU A 190 -9.63 17.90 -1.69
C GLU A 190 -10.22 17.30 -2.97
N ASP A 191 -10.10 18.01 -4.11
CA ASP A 191 -10.59 17.53 -5.40
C ASP A 191 -9.89 16.25 -5.86
N TRP A 192 -8.57 16.14 -5.62
CA TRP A 192 -7.80 14.94 -5.92
C TRP A 192 -8.26 13.75 -5.07
N ILE A 193 -8.46 13.98 -3.77
CA ILE A 193 -8.94 12.95 -2.83
C ILE A 193 -10.32 12.45 -3.24
N GLN A 194 -11.25 13.37 -3.54
CA GLN A 194 -12.60 13.02 -3.95
C GLN A 194 -12.62 12.30 -5.30
N THR A 195 -11.78 12.69 -6.25
CA THR A 195 -11.67 12.02 -7.55
C THR A 195 -11.08 10.61 -7.41
N ALA A 196 -10.03 10.44 -6.61
CA ALA A 196 -9.47 9.13 -6.30
C ALA A 196 -10.52 8.23 -5.61
N ALA A 197 -11.24 8.75 -4.61
CA ALA A 197 -12.30 8.03 -3.93
C ALA A 197 -13.41 7.57 -4.91
N ARG A 198 -13.90 8.44 -5.79
CA ARG A 198 -14.89 8.06 -6.82
C ARG A 198 -14.40 6.92 -7.72
N SER A 199 -13.14 6.99 -8.17
CA SER A 199 -12.52 5.91 -8.96
C SER A 199 -12.48 4.58 -8.19
N MET A 200 -12.07 4.62 -6.93
CA MET A 200 -11.97 3.43 -6.06
C MET A 200 -13.35 2.82 -5.70
N ILE A 201 -14.40 3.65 -5.59
CA ILE A 201 -15.77 3.21 -5.28
C ILE A 201 -16.46 2.56 -6.50
N ALA A 202 -16.05 2.90 -7.72
CA ALA A 202 -16.67 2.39 -8.94
C ALA A 202 -16.47 0.87 -9.09
N LEU A 203 -17.53 0.13 -9.43
CA LEU A 203 -17.45 -1.31 -9.68
C LEU A 203 -16.85 -1.60 -11.06
N ASN A 204 -16.07 -2.68 -11.17
CA ASN A 204 -15.61 -3.21 -12.46
C ASN A 204 -16.70 -4.00 -13.23
N LYS A 205 -17.96 -3.94 -12.78
CA LYS A 205 -19.10 -4.73 -13.29
C LYS A 205 -19.32 -4.55 -14.80
N ARG A 206 -19.51 -3.31 -15.26
CA ARG A 206 -19.78 -3.06 -16.68
C ARG A 206 -18.59 -3.39 -17.57
N ALA A 207 -17.39 -3.10 -17.09
CA ALA A 207 -16.16 -3.47 -17.78
C ALA A 207 -16.08 -4.99 -17.98
N ALA A 208 -16.37 -5.80 -16.95
CA ALA A 208 -16.36 -7.26 -17.06
C ALA A 208 -17.45 -7.79 -18.00
N GLU A 209 -18.67 -7.26 -17.93
CA GLU A 209 -19.77 -7.65 -18.84
C GLU A 209 -19.40 -7.40 -20.31
N LEU A 210 -18.85 -6.22 -20.61
CA LEU A 210 -18.41 -5.86 -21.96
C LEU A 210 -17.19 -6.68 -22.40
N MET A 211 -16.21 -6.88 -21.52
CA MET A 211 -15.04 -7.71 -21.79
C MET A 211 -15.44 -9.13 -22.26
N VAL A 212 -16.40 -9.76 -21.57
CA VAL A 212 -16.92 -11.08 -21.94
C VAL A 212 -17.68 -11.00 -23.28
N GLN A 213 -18.49 -9.97 -23.50
CA GLN A 213 -19.23 -9.77 -24.75
C GLN A 213 -18.29 -9.62 -25.96
N PHE A 214 -17.19 -8.90 -25.80
CA PHE A 214 -16.17 -8.67 -26.83
C PHE A 214 -15.14 -9.80 -26.92
N GLN A 215 -15.33 -10.89 -26.15
CA GLN A 215 -14.47 -12.07 -26.15
C GLN A 215 -13.00 -11.73 -25.91
N ALA A 216 -12.73 -10.94 -24.86
CA ALA A 216 -11.36 -10.66 -24.45
C ALA A 216 -10.57 -11.96 -24.27
N HIS A 217 -9.30 -11.91 -24.65
CA HIS A 217 -8.41 -13.06 -24.58
C HIS A 217 -7.83 -13.24 -23.18
N ALA A 218 -7.54 -12.14 -22.48
CA ALA A 218 -7.11 -12.17 -21.09
C ALA A 218 -7.58 -10.95 -20.30
N CYS A 219 -7.62 -11.10 -18.99
CA CYS A 219 -7.88 -10.01 -18.06
C CYS A 219 -7.15 -10.21 -16.73
N THR A 220 -6.87 -9.09 -16.07
CA THR A 220 -6.59 -9.02 -14.64
C THR A 220 -7.08 -7.67 -14.13
N ASP A 221 -7.22 -7.47 -12.84
CA ASP A 221 -7.40 -6.13 -12.29
C ASP A 221 -6.07 -5.51 -11.82
N ILE A 222 -5.99 -4.18 -11.82
CA ILE A 222 -4.79 -3.48 -11.37
C ILE A 222 -4.98 -3.07 -9.91
N THR A 223 -4.31 -3.77 -9.00
CA THR A 223 -4.38 -3.49 -7.56
C THR A 223 -2.99 -3.27 -6.95
N GLY A 224 -2.64 -3.98 -5.87
CA GLY A 224 -1.52 -3.65 -4.98
C GLY A 224 -0.14 -3.72 -5.63
N PHE A 225 0.02 -4.48 -6.71
CA PHE A 225 1.30 -4.62 -7.42
C PHE A 225 1.52 -3.55 -8.50
N GLY A 226 0.55 -2.66 -8.69
CA GLY A 226 0.59 -1.62 -9.72
C GLY A 226 0.52 -2.19 -11.14
N LEU A 227 0.46 -1.29 -12.12
CA LEU A 227 0.28 -1.69 -13.53
C LEU A 227 1.39 -2.64 -13.99
N MET A 228 2.65 -2.33 -13.66
CA MET A 228 3.80 -3.14 -14.07
C MET A 228 3.80 -4.54 -13.43
N GLY A 229 3.39 -4.65 -12.17
CA GLY A 229 3.36 -5.95 -11.47
C GLY A 229 2.31 -6.89 -12.05
N HIS A 230 1.08 -6.41 -12.23
CA HIS A 230 -0.01 -7.20 -12.81
C HIS A 230 0.24 -7.51 -14.30
N LEU A 231 0.73 -6.54 -15.07
CA LEU A 231 1.08 -6.76 -16.47
C LEU A 231 2.22 -7.79 -16.62
N SER A 232 3.21 -7.77 -15.72
CA SER A 232 4.31 -8.75 -15.72
C SER A 232 3.79 -10.17 -15.48
N ALA A 233 2.84 -10.33 -14.56
CA ALA A 233 2.19 -11.61 -14.29
C ALA A 233 1.42 -12.11 -15.52
N MET A 234 0.60 -11.26 -16.13
CA MET A 234 -0.15 -11.57 -17.37
C MET A 234 0.79 -11.96 -18.52
N ALA A 235 1.81 -11.14 -18.80
CA ALA A 235 2.75 -11.37 -19.89
C ALA A 235 3.54 -12.67 -19.70
N SER A 236 3.97 -12.95 -18.47
CA SER A 236 4.68 -14.18 -18.10
C SER A 236 3.76 -15.41 -18.24
N ALA A 237 2.53 -15.34 -17.74
CA ALA A 237 1.57 -16.45 -17.79
C ALA A 237 1.16 -16.79 -19.24
N ALA A 238 1.01 -15.77 -20.09
CA ALA A 238 0.70 -15.92 -21.50
C ALA A 238 1.92 -16.21 -22.39
N SER A 239 3.15 -16.18 -21.85
CA SER A 239 4.39 -16.32 -22.63
C SER A 239 4.49 -15.32 -23.79
N VAL A 240 4.20 -14.06 -23.50
CA VAL A 240 4.25 -12.95 -24.47
C VAL A 240 5.08 -11.79 -23.96
N ASP A 241 5.58 -10.98 -24.89
CA ASP A 241 6.16 -9.68 -24.58
C ASP A 241 5.15 -8.58 -24.90
N VAL A 242 5.21 -7.48 -24.16
CA VAL A 242 4.23 -6.38 -24.22
C VAL A 242 4.89 -5.02 -24.32
N GLU A 243 4.25 -4.09 -25.03
CA GLU A 243 4.64 -2.68 -25.11
C GLU A 243 3.55 -1.80 -24.49
N ILE A 244 3.94 -0.92 -23.58
CA ILE A 244 3.11 0.11 -22.98
C ILE A 244 3.49 1.48 -23.54
N LEU A 245 2.48 2.26 -23.93
CA LEU A 245 2.59 3.64 -24.36
C LEU A 245 2.28 4.54 -23.16
N TRP A 246 3.32 5.11 -22.56
CA TRP A 246 3.23 5.94 -21.36
C TRP A 246 2.21 7.08 -21.51
N ASP A 247 2.23 7.76 -22.64
CA ASP A 247 1.40 8.92 -22.90
C ASP A 247 -0.10 8.62 -22.92
N ASP A 248 -0.48 7.34 -23.14
CA ASP A 248 -1.87 6.89 -23.22
C ASP A 248 -2.36 6.24 -21.91
N VAL A 249 -1.49 6.03 -20.91
CA VAL A 249 -1.87 5.48 -19.60
C VAL A 249 -2.72 6.51 -18.83
N PRO A 250 -4.02 6.27 -18.55
CA PRO A 250 -4.86 7.24 -17.86
C PRO A 250 -4.39 7.43 -16.42
N LEU A 251 -4.27 8.70 -15.99
CA LEU A 251 -3.80 9.07 -14.64
C LEU A 251 -4.84 9.89 -13.91
N LEU A 252 -4.94 9.69 -12.60
CA LEU A 252 -5.76 10.56 -11.76
C LEU A 252 -5.18 12.00 -11.73
N PRO A 253 -6.04 13.03 -11.59
CA PRO A 253 -5.58 14.40 -11.43
C PRO A 253 -4.61 14.54 -10.24
N GLY A 254 -3.52 15.26 -10.45
CA GLY A 254 -2.50 15.52 -9.42
C GLY A 254 -1.35 14.52 -9.35
N VAL A 255 -1.48 13.32 -9.93
CA VAL A 255 -0.44 12.28 -9.88
C VAL A 255 0.90 12.76 -10.43
N LEU A 256 0.88 13.42 -11.60
CA LEU A 256 2.09 13.97 -12.22
C LEU A 256 2.75 15.04 -11.33
N GLN A 257 1.96 15.87 -10.64
CA GLN A 257 2.51 16.87 -9.73
C GLN A 257 3.11 16.23 -8.48
N CYS A 258 2.44 15.24 -7.90
CA CYS A 258 2.98 14.51 -6.75
C CYS A 258 4.30 13.81 -7.11
N ALA A 259 4.36 13.16 -8.28
CA ALA A 259 5.59 12.53 -8.74
C ALA A 259 6.70 13.55 -9.02
N ALA A 260 6.40 14.70 -9.63
CA ALA A 260 7.36 15.79 -9.81
C ALA A 260 7.88 16.37 -8.48
N ASP A 261 7.02 16.42 -7.46
CA ASP A 261 7.35 16.85 -6.11
C ASP A 261 8.03 15.76 -5.27
N ASN A 262 8.30 14.58 -5.85
CA ASN A 262 8.86 13.41 -5.18
C ASN A 262 8.03 12.93 -3.97
N ILE A 263 6.70 13.08 -4.06
CA ILE A 263 5.72 12.56 -3.11
C ILE A 263 5.30 11.18 -3.59
N LEU A 264 6.11 10.17 -3.24
CA LEU A 264 5.97 8.80 -3.70
C LEU A 264 5.86 7.84 -2.50
N PRO A 265 4.88 6.92 -2.46
CA PRO A 265 4.79 5.92 -1.42
C PRO A 265 5.89 4.87 -1.55
N GLY A 266 6.35 4.32 -0.42
CA GLY A 266 7.35 3.25 -0.42
C GLY A 266 6.91 1.95 -1.10
N GLY A 267 5.60 1.78 -1.37
CA GLY A 267 5.07 0.67 -2.17
C GLY A 267 5.62 0.61 -3.60
N ILE A 268 5.99 1.76 -4.18
CA ILE A 268 6.59 1.84 -5.52
C ILE A 268 7.91 1.08 -5.58
N GLU A 269 8.81 1.31 -4.63
CA GLU A 269 10.11 0.63 -4.60
C GLU A 269 9.94 -0.88 -4.40
N ARG A 270 9.02 -1.29 -3.53
CA ARG A 270 8.69 -2.71 -3.30
C ARG A 270 8.18 -3.39 -4.58
N ASN A 271 7.34 -2.69 -5.34
CA ASN A 271 6.80 -3.19 -6.60
C ASN A 271 7.88 -3.25 -7.69
N LYS A 272 8.76 -2.25 -7.77
CA LYS A 272 9.93 -2.27 -8.65
C LYS A 272 10.83 -3.46 -8.34
N GLU A 273 11.20 -3.68 -7.08
CA GLU A 273 12.06 -4.81 -6.68
C GLU A 273 11.46 -6.16 -7.10
N SER A 274 10.14 -6.32 -6.93
CA SER A 274 9.42 -7.55 -7.27
C SER A 274 9.29 -7.80 -8.77
N SER A 275 9.35 -6.74 -9.60
CA SER A 275 9.14 -6.83 -11.06
C SER A 275 10.32 -6.29 -11.89
N ALA A 276 11.47 -6.04 -11.26
CA ALA A 276 12.67 -5.49 -11.90
C ALA A 276 13.19 -6.33 -13.06
N GLY A 277 12.95 -7.65 -13.02
CA GLY A 277 13.34 -8.57 -14.11
C GLY A 277 12.45 -8.49 -15.35
N ALA A 278 11.25 -7.93 -15.25
CA ALA A 278 10.28 -7.87 -16.34
C ALA A 278 10.44 -6.62 -17.20
N LEU A 279 10.86 -5.49 -16.62
CA LEU A 279 11.10 -4.26 -17.38
C LEU A 279 12.33 -4.42 -18.26
N ALA A 280 12.12 -4.47 -19.57
CA ALA A 280 13.17 -4.69 -20.55
C ALA A 280 13.83 -3.40 -21.05
N ALA A 281 13.02 -2.37 -21.29
CA ALA A 281 13.49 -1.06 -21.72
C ALA A 281 12.45 0.00 -21.39
N SER A 282 12.94 1.20 -21.06
CA SER A 282 12.15 2.43 -21.00
C SER A 282 12.79 3.47 -21.92
N GLN A 283 12.04 3.95 -22.91
CA GLN A 283 12.52 4.93 -23.89
C GLN A 283 11.70 6.22 -23.78
N GLY A 284 12.37 7.35 -23.61
CA GLY A 284 11.71 8.66 -23.55
C GLY A 284 10.94 8.93 -22.25
N LEU A 285 11.24 8.21 -21.17
CA LEU A 285 10.64 8.43 -19.85
C LEU A 285 11.67 8.95 -18.85
N GLU A 286 11.25 9.91 -18.03
CA GLU A 286 11.93 10.31 -16.80
C GLU A 286 11.69 9.26 -15.70
N SER A 287 12.57 9.20 -14.69
CA SER A 287 12.43 8.24 -13.57
C SER A 287 11.07 8.37 -12.88
N ALA A 288 10.63 9.60 -12.58
CA ALA A 288 9.36 9.85 -11.90
C ALA A 288 8.13 9.38 -12.71
N ALA A 289 8.21 9.40 -14.05
CA ALA A 289 7.16 8.86 -14.92
C ALA A 289 7.10 7.34 -14.82
N LEU A 290 8.25 6.68 -14.77
CA LEU A 290 8.35 5.24 -14.59
C LEU A 290 7.80 4.82 -13.22
N ASP A 291 8.07 5.59 -12.16
CA ASP A 291 7.61 5.32 -10.78
C ASP A 291 6.09 5.19 -10.67
N ILE A 292 5.36 6.01 -11.42
CA ILE A 292 3.89 5.99 -11.45
C ILE A 292 3.35 4.63 -11.92
N LEU A 293 4.04 3.95 -12.84
CA LEU A 293 3.61 2.64 -13.36
C LEU A 293 3.74 1.52 -12.32
N PHE A 294 4.52 1.73 -11.26
CA PHE A 294 4.67 0.82 -10.12
C PHE A 294 3.83 1.23 -8.91
N ASP A 295 3.07 2.33 -8.99
CA ASP A 295 2.20 2.76 -7.89
C ASP A 295 1.15 1.70 -7.57
N ALA A 296 1.01 1.38 -6.28
CA ALA A 296 0.01 0.43 -5.81
C ALA A 296 -1.38 1.03 -5.97
N GLN A 297 -2.27 0.30 -6.64
CA GLN A 297 -3.65 0.74 -6.83
C GLN A 297 -4.58 0.09 -5.81
N THR A 298 -5.46 0.86 -5.19
CA THR A 298 -6.57 0.32 -4.40
C THR A 298 -7.82 0.33 -5.26
N SER A 299 -8.51 -0.80 -5.42
CA SER A 299 -9.74 -0.91 -6.25
C SER A 299 -9.58 -0.32 -7.66
N GLY A 300 -8.50 -0.67 -8.36
CA GLY A 300 -8.21 -0.17 -9.71
C GLY A 300 -9.12 -0.77 -10.78
N GLY A 301 -8.77 -0.48 -12.03
CA GLY A 301 -9.53 -0.94 -13.20
C GLY A 301 -9.10 -2.33 -13.67
N LEU A 302 -9.84 -2.86 -14.63
CA LEU A 302 -9.44 -4.05 -15.38
C LEU A 302 -8.38 -3.66 -16.42
N LEU A 303 -7.40 -4.54 -16.59
CA LEU A 303 -6.47 -4.57 -17.71
C LEU A 303 -6.88 -5.72 -18.63
N ILE A 304 -7.40 -5.36 -19.79
CA ILE A 304 -8.04 -6.29 -20.74
C ILE A 304 -7.14 -6.44 -21.97
N ALA A 305 -6.81 -7.67 -22.34
CA ALA A 305 -6.20 -8.00 -23.62
C ALA A 305 -7.29 -8.43 -24.61
N VAL A 306 -7.44 -7.70 -25.72
CA VAL A 306 -8.46 -7.96 -26.74
C VAL A 306 -7.90 -7.85 -28.15
N ALA A 307 -8.46 -8.61 -29.08
CA ALA A 307 -8.09 -8.55 -30.48
C ALA A 307 -8.10 -7.11 -31.03
N GLN A 308 -7.09 -6.75 -31.83
CA GLN A 308 -6.97 -5.40 -32.41
C GLN A 308 -8.23 -4.93 -33.15
N SER A 309 -8.95 -5.82 -33.84
CA SER A 309 -10.17 -5.49 -34.57
C SER A 309 -11.34 -5.07 -33.66
N SER A 310 -11.30 -5.44 -32.38
CA SER A 310 -12.37 -5.21 -31.41
C SER A 310 -12.05 -4.08 -30.43
N ALA A 311 -10.79 -3.63 -30.38
CA ALA A 311 -10.30 -2.71 -29.35
C ALA A 311 -11.03 -1.37 -29.35
N ASP A 312 -11.16 -0.70 -30.51
CA ASP A 312 -11.81 0.60 -30.60
C ASP A 312 -13.30 0.53 -30.24
N ALA A 313 -13.98 -0.52 -30.72
CA ALA A 313 -15.40 -0.74 -30.40
C ALA A 313 -15.63 -1.04 -28.91
N LEU A 314 -14.71 -1.76 -28.26
CA LEU A 314 -14.77 -1.99 -26.82
C LEU A 314 -14.55 -0.69 -26.02
N ILE A 315 -13.60 0.16 -26.43
CA ILE A 315 -13.40 1.48 -25.81
C ILE A 315 -14.65 2.35 -25.90
N ASP A 316 -15.26 2.42 -27.09
CA ASP A 316 -16.48 3.21 -27.28
C ASP A 316 -17.63 2.69 -26.40
N ALA A 317 -17.79 1.37 -26.30
CA ALA A 317 -18.78 0.76 -25.42
C ALA A 317 -18.50 1.07 -23.94
N LEU A 318 -17.25 0.92 -23.49
CA LEU A 318 -16.83 1.21 -22.12
C LEU A 318 -17.13 2.66 -21.74
N ARG A 319 -16.77 3.62 -22.59
CA ARG A 319 -17.02 5.04 -22.35
C ARG A 319 -18.51 5.37 -22.32
N SER A 320 -19.31 4.74 -23.21
CA SER A 320 -20.76 4.93 -23.23
C SER A 320 -21.48 4.42 -21.98
N GLU A 321 -20.89 3.43 -21.28
CA GLU A 321 -21.41 2.85 -20.03
C GLU A 321 -20.76 3.45 -18.76
N GLY A 322 -20.05 4.59 -18.90
CA GLY A 322 -19.52 5.36 -17.76
C GLY A 322 -18.07 5.08 -17.37
N CYS A 323 -17.33 4.25 -18.13
CA CYS A 323 -15.88 4.10 -17.98
C CYS A 323 -15.14 5.14 -18.86
N GLU A 324 -15.32 6.43 -18.56
CA GLU A 324 -14.82 7.55 -19.38
C GLU A 324 -13.30 7.54 -19.58
N ASP A 325 -12.56 7.15 -18.55
CA ASP A 325 -11.10 7.07 -18.55
C ASP A 325 -10.54 5.82 -19.26
N ALA A 326 -11.41 4.96 -19.81
CA ALA A 326 -10.94 3.76 -20.52
C ALA A 326 -10.06 4.14 -21.71
N ALA A 327 -8.89 3.50 -21.80
CA ALA A 327 -7.89 3.81 -22.82
C ALA A 327 -7.12 2.56 -23.26
N ILE A 328 -6.73 2.52 -24.54
CA ILE A 328 -5.74 1.56 -25.04
C ILE A 328 -4.37 2.06 -24.57
N VAL A 329 -3.74 1.31 -23.66
CA VAL A 329 -2.47 1.69 -23.03
C VAL A 329 -1.27 0.99 -23.66
N GLY A 330 -1.49 0.03 -24.56
CA GLY A 330 -0.41 -0.75 -25.12
C GLY A 330 -0.87 -1.87 -26.05
N ARG A 331 0.07 -2.77 -26.36
CA ARG A 331 -0.19 -3.97 -27.16
C ARG A 331 0.71 -5.13 -26.77
N VAL A 332 0.28 -6.34 -27.08
CA VAL A 332 1.13 -7.53 -27.07
C VAL A 332 1.92 -7.56 -28.37
N ILE A 333 3.25 -7.56 -28.28
CA ILE A 333 4.13 -7.43 -29.45
C ILE A 333 4.48 -8.76 -30.11
N GLY A 334 4.42 -9.87 -29.36
CA GLY A 334 4.80 -11.19 -29.85
C GLY A 334 4.90 -12.20 -28.72
N GLU A 335 5.14 -13.47 -29.08
CA GLU A 335 5.56 -14.49 -28.12
C GLU A 335 6.88 -14.07 -27.46
N GLY A 336 7.05 -14.41 -26.19
CA GLY A 336 8.14 -13.89 -25.38
C GLY A 336 8.24 -14.54 -24.00
N SER A 337 9.03 -13.92 -23.13
CA SER A 337 9.29 -14.44 -21.78
C SER A 337 8.66 -13.60 -20.68
N GLY A 338 7.70 -12.72 -21.03
CA GLY A 338 7.05 -11.82 -20.09
C GLY A 338 7.75 -10.46 -19.98
N ARG A 339 8.45 -10.02 -21.03
CA ARG A 339 9.17 -8.73 -21.02
C ARG A 339 8.24 -7.57 -21.33
N ILE A 340 8.41 -6.48 -20.58
CA ILE A 340 7.65 -5.25 -20.73
C ILE A 340 8.57 -4.15 -21.30
N PHE A 341 8.13 -3.55 -22.39
CA PHE A 341 8.75 -2.38 -23.01
C PHE A 341 7.88 -1.16 -22.73
N VAL A 342 8.46 -0.08 -22.23
CA VAL A 342 7.75 1.17 -21.99
C VAL A 342 8.27 2.25 -22.93
N ARG A 343 7.38 2.86 -23.71
CA ARG A 343 7.72 3.91 -24.66
C ARG A 343 6.94 5.18 -24.35
N GLY A 344 7.67 6.29 -24.33
CA GLY A 344 7.13 7.64 -24.33
C GLY A 344 7.31 8.30 -25.70
N GLU A 345 6.29 9.01 -26.15
CA GLU A 345 6.28 9.83 -27.36
C GLU A 345 6.43 11.32 -27.07
N GLY A 346 6.48 11.70 -25.79
CA GLY A 346 6.66 13.09 -25.36
C GLY A 346 5.39 13.94 -25.49
N ARG A 347 4.21 13.33 -25.63
CA ARG A 347 2.91 14.02 -25.59
C ARG A 347 2.57 14.46 -24.16
N ARG A 348 3.08 13.72 -23.16
CA ARG A 348 2.95 13.99 -21.73
C ARG A 348 4.23 14.60 -21.19
N THR A 349 4.12 15.74 -20.51
CA THR A 349 5.25 16.42 -19.87
C THR A 349 5.08 16.39 -18.36
N MET A 350 6.19 16.17 -17.64
CA MET A 350 6.21 16.31 -16.20
C MET A 350 6.13 17.79 -15.82
N PRO A 351 5.27 18.17 -14.86
CA PRO A 351 5.23 19.54 -14.38
C PRO A 351 6.51 19.89 -13.63
N ALA A 352 6.79 21.19 -13.49
CA ALA A 352 7.89 21.63 -12.65
C ALA A 352 7.62 21.26 -11.18
N ALA A 353 8.67 20.81 -10.48
CA ALA A 353 8.58 20.56 -9.04
C ALA A 353 8.19 21.86 -8.31
N THR A 354 7.21 21.75 -7.41
CA THR A 354 6.77 22.89 -6.60
C THR A 354 7.91 23.28 -5.66
N PRO A 355 8.38 24.55 -5.67
CA PRO A 355 9.47 24.97 -4.81
C PRO A 355 9.10 24.78 -3.33
N ILE A 356 9.93 24.04 -2.60
CA ILE A 356 9.81 23.95 -1.14
C ILE A 356 10.08 25.36 -0.58
N LYS A 357 9.06 25.99 0.02
CA LYS A 357 9.24 27.25 0.75
C LYS A 357 10.21 27.01 1.92
N ARG A 358 11.49 27.35 1.73
CA ARG A 358 12.49 27.33 2.82
C ARG A 358 12.09 28.35 3.90
N PRO A 359 12.02 27.98 5.19
CA PRO A 359 11.93 28.94 6.27
C PRO A 359 13.18 29.84 6.27
N SER A 360 13.00 31.15 6.45
CA SER A 360 14.12 32.09 6.51
C SER A 360 14.96 31.85 7.76
N ARG A 361 16.21 31.41 7.60
CA ARG A 361 17.20 31.29 8.68
C ARG A 361 17.46 32.66 9.33
N ALA A 362 17.01 32.85 10.56
CA ALA A 362 17.54 33.92 11.42
C ALA A 362 18.86 33.44 12.05
N ALA A 363 19.98 34.07 11.70
CA ALA A 363 21.29 33.78 12.27
C ALA A 363 21.37 34.32 13.72
N LYS A 364 21.75 33.48 14.69
CA LYS A 364 22.25 33.93 15.99
C LYS A 364 23.58 33.25 16.32
N ASN A 365 24.46 34.08 16.89
CA ASN A 365 25.91 33.91 17.01
C ASN A 365 26.32 32.77 17.97
N ALA A 366 27.39 32.08 17.57
CA ALA A 366 28.07 31.05 18.34
C ALA A 366 29.12 31.68 19.26
N LYS A 367 28.74 31.99 20.50
CA LYS A 367 29.66 32.14 21.65
C LYS A 367 28.89 31.76 22.90
N ASP A 368 29.11 30.53 23.36
CA ASP A 368 28.93 30.02 24.73
C ASP A 368 28.58 28.53 24.68
N LEU A 369 29.58 27.69 24.40
CA LEU A 369 29.49 26.25 24.61
C LEU A 369 30.85 25.77 25.13
N ASN A 370 31.09 26.01 26.42
CA ASN A 370 32.06 25.25 27.19
C ASN A 370 31.41 24.87 28.52
N GLN A 371 31.48 23.58 28.82
CA GLN A 371 30.87 22.85 29.94
C GLN A 371 29.43 22.40 29.70
N ILE A 372 29.20 21.10 29.95
CA ILE A 372 28.06 20.48 30.66
C ILE A 372 27.81 19.08 30.05
N GLY A 373 28.41 18.06 30.67
CA GLY A 373 27.91 16.69 30.66
C GLY A 373 27.17 16.43 31.97
N PRO A 374 26.18 15.52 32.02
CA PRO A 374 25.40 15.27 33.23
C PRO A 374 26.27 14.69 34.34
N SER A 375 25.93 15.02 35.58
CA SER A 375 26.59 14.43 36.75
C SER A 375 26.16 12.97 36.95
N PHE A 376 26.95 12.21 37.71
CA PHE A 376 26.72 10.80 38.00
C PHE A 376 25.30 10.50 38.55
N ASP A 377 24.72 11.41 39.34
CA ASP A 377 23.39 11.24 39.92
C ASP A 377 22.25 11.46 38.91
N GLU A 378 22.47 12.24 37.85
CA GLU A 378 21.49 12.47 36.79
C GLU A 378 21.39 11.29 35.83
N ALA A 379 22.51 10.60 35.57
CA ALA A 379 22.53 9.38 34.78
C ALA A 379 21.77 8.22 35.48
N ARG A 380 21.83 8.16 36.82
CA ARG A 380 21.16 7.13 37.63
C ARG A 380 19.63 7.25 37.65
N ARG A 381 19.07 8.46 37.68
CA ARG A 381 17.61 8.65 37.65
C ARG A 381 16.99 8.32 36.28
N MET A 382 17.78 8.41 35.22
CA MET A 382 17.33 8.06 33.86
C MET A 382 17.19 6.54 33.65
N SER A 383 17.91 5.71 34.42
CA SER A 383 17.86 4.25 34.28
C SER A 383 16.72 3.59 35.07
N GLU A 384 16.25 4.20 36.17
CA GLU A 384 15.13 3.68 36.98
C GLU A 384 13.79 3.64 36.21
N SER A 385 13.67 4.36 35.09
CA SER A 385 12.47 4.41 34.25
C SER A 385 12.48 3.43 33.07
N CYS A 386 13.61 2.78 32.75
CA CYS A 386 13.78 2.15 31.43
C CYS A 386 13.94 0.62 31.47
N CYS A 387 14.38 0.05 32.58
CA CYS A 387 14.41 -1.41 32.79
C CYS A 387 13.86 -1.66 34.19
N GLY A 388 12.79 -2.45 34.30
CA GLY A 388 11.94 -2.58 35.48
C GLY A 388 12.67 -2.43 36.82
N GLY A 389 12.24 -1.45 37.62
CA GLY A 389 12.55 -1.44 39.04
C GLY A 389 12.07 -2.76 39.68
N PRO A 390 12.73 -3.23 40.75
CA PRO A 390 12.37 -4.49 41.38
C PRO A 390 10.95 -4.38 41.94
N SER A 391 9.97 -4.90 41.20
CA SER A 391 8.64 -5.15 41.72
C SER A 391 8.73 -6.25 42.75
N GLU A 392 8.23 -5.96 43.94
CA GLU A 392 7.98 -6.90 45.03
C GLU A 392 7.30 -8.18 44.52
N LEU A 393 8.09 -9.22 44.29
CA LEU A 393 7.62 -10.59 44.18
C LEU A 393 8.26 -11.36 45.34
N GLY A 394 7.51 -11.44 46.43
CA GLY A 394 7.84 -12.31 47.56
C GLY A 394 7.82 -13.78 47.13
N GLY A 395 8.94 -14.45 47.36
CA GLY A 395 9.07 -15.90 47.29
C GLY A 395 10.44 -16.32 47.80
N PRO A 396 10.55 -17.11 48.89
CA PRO A 396 11.84 -17.52 49.41
C PRO A 396 12.39 -18.68 48.56
N ASN A 397 13.70 -18.63 48.29
CA ASN A 397 14.55 -19.63 47.64
C ASN A 397 14.89 -19.38 46.17
N ALA A 398 16.02 -18.71 45.95
CA ALA A 398 16.95 -19.06 44.87
C ALA A 398 18.34 -18.49 45.22
N SER A 399 19.14 -19.31 45.89
CA SER A 399 20.60 -19.12 45.99
C SER A 399 21.25 -19.69 44.72
N GLY A 400 21.87 -18.83 43.91
CA GLY A 400 22.71 -19.24 42.77
C GLY A 400 22.51 -18.36 41.54
N ASP A 401 23.62 -17.82 41.01
CA ASP A 401 23.76 -17.02 39.78
C ASP A 401 23.31 -15.55 39.79
N GLN A 402 24.11 -14.68 40.44
CA GLN A 402 24.05 -13.21 40.28
C GLN A 402 25.24 -12.49 39.59
N PRO A 403 26.44 -13.06 39.34
CA PRO A 403 27.54 -12.25 38.78
C PRO A 403 27.46 -12.01 37.26
N VAL A 404 26.90 -12.94 36.47
CA VAL A 404 26.90 -12.86 34.99
C VAL A 404 25.90 -11.82 34.45
N VAL A 405 24.77 -11.64 35.14
CA VAL A 405 23.73 -10.67 34.74
C VAL A 405 24.21 -9.23 34.99
N ALA A 406 24.90 -8.98 36.11
CA ALA A 406 25.45 -7.67 36.44
C ALA A 406 26.57 -7.22 35.48
N GLU A 407 27.46 -8.15 35.10
CA GLU A 407 28.54 -7.87 34.14
C GLU A 407 27.99 -7.56 32.73
N SER A 408 26.96 -8.29 32.31
CA SER A 408 26.32 -8.10 31.00
C SER A 408 25.58 -6.77 30.91
N GLN A 409 24.92 -6.35 32.00
CA GLN A 409 24.28 -5.03 32.10
C GLN A 409 25.32 -3.91 32.02
N GLN A 410 26.45 -4.02 32.73
CA GLN A 410 27.52 -3.02 32.68
C GLN A 410 28.09 -2.85 31.26
N LYS A 411 28.38 -3.95 30.57
CA LYS A 411 28.88 -3.93 29.18
C LYS A 411 27.90 -3.24 28.21
N PHE A 412 26.60 -3.44 28.41
CA PHE A 412 25.57 -2.77 27.61
C PHE A 412 25.53 -1.26 27.89
N PHE A 413 25.68 -0.84 29.15
CA PHE A 413 25.77 0.58 29.51
C PHE A 413 27.01 1.25 28.91
N ASP A 414 28.17 0.59 28.97
CA ASP A 414 29.41 1.09 28.37
C ASP A 414 29.26 1.26 26.85
N PHE A 415 28.58 0.33 26.20
CA PHE A 415 28.22 0.43 24.78
C PHE A 415 27.32 1.65 24.51
N LEU A 416 26.24 1.84 25.28
CA LEU A 416 25.33 2.98 25.09
C LEU A 416 26.06 4.32 25.27
N GLN A 417 26.99 4.40 26.23
CA GLN A 417 27.81 5.59 26.43
C GLN A 417 28.74 5.84 25.24
N SER A 418 29.42 4.81 24.75
CA SER A 418 30.29 4.89 23.57
C SER A 418 29.52 5.27 22.31
N ALA A 419 28.36 4.66 22.09
CA ALA A 419 27.50 4.93 20.93
C ALA A 419 27.01 6.39 20.90
N ASN A 420 26.71 6.97 22.06
CA ASN A 420 26.25 8.36 22.18
C ASN A 420 27.39 9.39 22.27
N ALA A 421 28.64 8.97 22.50
CA ALA A 421 29.79 9.88 22.53
C ALA A 421 30.12 10.44 21.14
N PRO A 422 30.55 11.70 21.01
CA PRO A 422 30.98 12.25 19.72
C PRO A 422 32.14 11.45 19.12
N GLY A 423 32.15 11.31 17.79
CA GLY A 423 33.20 10.60 17.07
C GLY A 423 33.21 11.04 15.61
N ALA A 424 33.14 10.09 14.66
CA ALA A 424 32.98 10.41 13.24
C ALA A 424 31.70 11.21 12.94
N LEU A 425 30.66 11.03 13.75
CA LEU A 425 29.50 11.91 13.81
C LEU A 425 29.60 12.80 15.05
N ASP A 426 29.36 14.09 14.88
CA ASP A 426 29.33 15.03 15.99
C ASP A 426 28.11 14.81 16.90
N ALA A 427 28.15 15.41 18.10
CA ALA A 427 27.09 15.29 19.11
C ALA A 427 25.72 15.74 18.56
N ARG A 428 25.72 16.79 17.73
CA ARG A 428 24.53 17.42 17.18
C ARG A 428 23.84 16.51 16.17
N THR A 429 24.61 15.88 15.29
CA THR A 429 24.15 14.91 14.31
C THR A 429 23.62 13.66 14.99
N LYS A 430 24.34 13.14 16.00
CA LYS A 430 23.86 12.01 16.81
C LYS A 430 22.56 12.33 17.56
N ARG A 431 22.37 13.57 18.02
CA ARG A 431 21.11 14.02 18.65
C ARG A 431 19.93 13.94 17.69
N ILE A 432 20.09 14.40 16.45
CA ILE A 432 19.07 14.31 15.39
C ILE A 432 18.72 12.84 15.12
N VAL A 433 19.73 12.01 14.91
CA VAL A 433 19.56 10.57 14.66
C VAL A 433 18.83 9.90 15.82
N ALA A 434 19.19 10.22 17.07
CA ALA A 434 18.53 9.66 18.25
C ALA A 434 17.06 10.10 18.37
N ILE A 435 16.72 11.34 18.00
CA ILE A 435 15.33 11.79 17.93
C ILE A 435 14.57 10.98 16.87
N ALA A 436 15.12 10.86 15.66
CA ALA A 436 14.50 10.10 14.58
C ALA A 436 14.27 8.63 14.99
N LEU A 437 15.29 7.96 15.55
CA LEU A 437 15.17 6.58 16.03
C LEU A 437 14.16 6.44 17.18
N SER A 438 14.13 7.40 18.11
CA SER A 438 13.16 7.38 19.22
C SER A 438 11.72 7.52 18.74
N VAL A 439 11.52 8.38 17.73
CA VAL A 439 10.21 8.60 17.10
C VAL A 439 9.79 7.36 16.31
N LEU A 440 10.70 6.79 15.50
CA LEU A 440 10.43 5.58 14.72
C LEU A 440 10.11 4.37 15.61
N ALA A 441 10.87 4.21 16.70
CA ALA A 441 10.64 3.15 17.70
C ALA A 441 9.39 3.39 18.57
N ARG A 442 8.71 4.55 18.43
CA ARG A 442 7.53 4.94 19.21
C ARG A 442 7.77 4.86 20.74
N CYS A 443 8.97 5.25 21.18
CA CYS A 443 9.35 5.26 22.60
C CYS A 443 9.13 6.67 23.20
N GLU A 444 8.01 6.89 23.87
CA GLU A 444 7.65 8.20 24.47
C GLU A 444 8.72 8.76 25.42
N PRO A 445 9.25 8.01 26.42
CA PRO A 445 10.28 8.54 27.31
C PRO A 445 11.58 8.86 26.57
N CYS A 446 11.92 8.10 25.52
CA CYS A 446 13.07 8.37 24.68
C CYS A 446 12.90 9.70 23.92
N VAL A 447 11.75 9.90 23.25
CA VAL A 447 11.46 11.14 22.53
C VAL A 447 11.50 12.33 23.49
N LYS A 448 10.81 12.27 24.63
CA LYS A 448 10.80 13.35 25.63
C LYS A 448 12.22 13.69 26.10
N SER A 449 13.03 12.67 26.39
CA SER A 449 14.43 12.84 26.82
C SER A 449 15.30 13.48 25.74
N HIS A 450 15.27 12.97 24.51
CA HIS A 450 16.12 13.46 23.42
C HIS A 450 15.67 14.84 22.91
N VAL A 451 14.37 15.12 22.83
CA VAL A 451 13.83 16.44 22.47
C VAL A 451 14.19 17.50 23.51
N LYS A 452 14.07 17.18 24.81
CA LYS A 452 14.48 18.08 25.89
C LYS A 452 15.97 18.45 25.79
N LYS A 453 16.83 17.45 25.57
CA LYS A 453 18.28 17.68 25.39
C LYS A 453 18.58 18.48 24.13
N ALA A 454 17.89 18.21 23.01
CA ALA A 454 18.05 19.01 21.80
C ALA A 454 17.67 20.47 22.02
N ARG A 455 16.58 20.76 22.73
CA ARG A 455 16.22 22.15 23.07
C ARG A 455 17.31 22.84 23.91
N GLN A 456 17.92 22.12 24.86
CA GLN A 456 19.05 22.63 25.66
C GLN A 456 20.31 22.85 24.82
N GLU A 457 20.54 22.02 23.80
CA GLU A 457 21.64 22.13 22.83
C GLU A 457 21.38 23.19 21.73
N GLY A 458 20.26 23.93 21.82
CA GLY A 458 19.96 25.05 20.92
C GLY A 458 19.36 24.66 19.56
N PHE A 459 18.74 23.47 19.46
CA PHE A 459 17.98 23.09 18.28
C PHE A 459 16.69 23.93 18.16
N SER A 460 16.37 24.38 16.95
CA SER A 460 15.05 24.93 16.68
C SER A 460 13.99 23.82 16.65
N GLN A 461 12.72 24.19 16.85
CA GLN A 461 11.61 23.24 16.72
C GLN A 461 11.60 22.63 15.30
N ASP A 462 11.83 23.42 14.25
CA ASP A 462 11.93 22.93 12.88
C ASP A 462 13.00 21.83 12.70
N GLN A 463 14.16 21.94 13.36
CA GLN A 463 15.20 20.90 13.28
C GLN A 463 14.79 19.61 13.98
N ILE A 464 14.00 19.70 15.04
CA ILE A 464 13.47 18.56 15.78
C ILE A 464 12.33 17.92 14.97
N ASP A 465 11.47 18.73 14.36
CA ASP A 465 10.37 18.29 13.52
C ASP A 465 10.91 17.62 12.24
N GLU A 466 11.93 18.17 11.58
CA GLU A 466 12.58 17.52 10.42
C GLU A 466 13.19 16.15 10.79
N ALA A 467 13.82 16.04 11.97
CA ALA A 467 14.32 14.76 12.47
C ALA A 467 13.18 13.75 12.69
N ALA A 468 12.05 14.21 13.22
CA ALA A 468 10.85 13.39 13.38
C ALA A 468 10.20 13.06 12.03
N TRP A 469 10.20 13.97 11.05
CA TRP A 469 9.70 13.72 9.70
C TRP A 469 10.50 12.65 8.99
N MET A 470 11.82 12.61 9.19
CA MET A 470 12.63 11.49 8.72
C MET A 470 12.12 10.17 9.30
N ALA A 471 11.81 10.11 10.60
CA ALA A 471 11.22 8.91 11.18
C ALA A 471 9.82 8.58 10.62
N ILE A 472 8.99 9.60 10.40
CA ILE A 472 7.63 9.47 9.86
C ILE A 472 7.65 8.95 8.41
N ALA A 473 8.64 9.35 7.61
CA ALA A 473 8.77 8.87 6.24
C ALA A 473 8.94 7.34 6.16
N PHE A 474 9.56 6.71 7.17
CA PHE A 474 9.73 5.26 7.25
C PHE A 474 8.66 4.56 8.10
N GLY A 475 8.17 5.22 9.16
CA GLY A 475 7.22 4.68 10.12
C GLY A 475 5.74 4.95 9.81
N GLY A 476 5.45 5.75 8.78
CA GLY A 476 4.10 6.09 8.36
C GLY A 476 3.32 6.94 9.37
N SER A 477 2.00 6.95 9.23
CA SER A 477 1.09 7.73 10.08
C SER A 477 1.08 7.34 11.57
N PRO A 478 1.25 6.08 11.99
CA PRO A 478 1.33 5.74 13.41
C PRO A 478 2.49 6.46 14.10
N THR A 479 3.63 6.57 13.43
CA THR A 479 4.80 7.32 13.91
C THR A 479 4.52 8.83 13.95
N MET A 480 3.77 9.36 12.98
CA MET A 480 3.35 10.77 12.98
C MET A 480 2.40 11.08 14.15
N MET A 481 1.41 10.23 14.37
CA MET A 481 0.42 10.41 15.44
C MET A 481 1.08 10.33 16.81
N PHE A 482 1.89 9.29 17.03
CA PHE A 482 2.70 9.16 18.23
C PHE A 482 3.54 10.42 18.49
N TYR A 483 4.21 10.97 17.47
CA TYR A 483 4.99 12.20 17.63
C TYR A 483 4.12 13.41 17.98
N LYS A 484 2.98 13.60 17.29
CA LYS A 484 2.02 14.69 17.57
C LYS A 484 1.48 14.61 19.00
N GLU A 485 1.09 13.43 19.47
CA GLU A 485 0.61 13.20 20.83
C GLU A 485 1.71 13.51 21.86
N THR A 486 2.95 13.12 21.57
CA THR A 486 4.11 13.38 22.43
C THR A 486 4.46 14.87 22.51
N GLN A 487 4.11 15.68 21.51
CA GLN A 487 4.29 17.15 21.53
C GLN A 487 3.17 17.90 22.26
N GLN A 488 1.99 17.29 22.42
CA GLN A 488 0.83 17.91 23.07
C GLN A 488 0.84 17.75 24.60
N GLN A 489 1.73 16.91 25.13
CA GLN A 489 1.97 16.68 26.56
C GLN A 489 3.29 17.32 27.00
#